data_AF-A0A182T934-F1
#
_entry.id   AF-A0A182T934-F1
#
_cell.length_a   1.000
_cell.length_b   1.000
_cell.length_c   1.000
_cell.angle_alpha   90.00
_cell.angle_beta   90.00
_cell.angle_gamma   90.00
#
_symmetry.space_group_name_H-M   'P 1'
#
loop_
_entity.id
_entity.type
_entity.pdbx_description
1 polymer ?
#
loop_
_entity_poly.entity_id
_entity_poly.type
_entity_poly.pdbx_seq_one_letter_code
_entity_poly.pdbx_strand_id
1 'polypeptide(L)'
;MLQHELEDRVVQRTQELNIVVSKLNLEIESRVNAQYQLNAEKERLRAITDNVPALISQVGPDEVYQFANSAYMRWFGLDEATLKQMNIRQLLGESVYLKAKPLIEKALRGQTVSFENELQTLAGERIVHTTLMPCETQGFYILSMDISELKRLQRRLEYDATHDMLTGLPNRRAFLNQLTQSMAECAANQQSMAVLFIDLDGFKQINDTFGHDFGDAILKTFAKLLNGCIHGLGFIARLAGDEFTAVLWRLSAPRAEVEQVCKEILAQLAKLERIGERQIALSASIGAAIYSGGHTTAKVLLGQADTAMYRAKLA
;
A
#
# COMPACT_ATOMS: atom_id res chain seq x y z
N MET A 1 -19.85 81.53 51.36
CA MET A 1 -19.01 80.36 51.71
C MET A 1 -19.58 79.07 51.17
N LEU A 2 -20.80 78.65 51.56
CA LEU A 2 -21.39 77.36 51.15
C LEU A 2 -21.51 77.12 49.63
N GLN A 3 -21.76 78.19 48.85
CA GLN A 3 -21.98 78.10 47.40
C GLN A 3 -20.68 77.91 46.61
N HIS A 4 -19.58 78.51 47.08
CA HIS A 4 -18.25 78.38 46.48
C HIS A 4 -17.65 77.00 46.75
N GLU A 5 -17.83 76.49 47.97
CA GLU A 5 -17.48 75.11 48.34
C GLU A 5 -18.23 74.07 47.49
N LEU A 6 -19.49 74.35 47.11
CA LEU A 6 -20.27 73.44 46.28
C LEU A 6 -19.78 73.41 44.83
N GLU A 7 -19.45 74.58 44.28
CA GLU A 7 -18.90 74.73 42.93
C GLU A 7 -17.52 74.08 42.80
N ASP A 8 -16.62 74.31 43.75
CA ASP A 8 -15.30 73.69 43.79
C ASP A 8 -15.41 72.16 43.86
N ARG A 9 -16.36 71.65 44.65
CA ARG A 9 -16.59 70.21 44.80
C ARG A 9 -17.20 69.57 43.55
N VAL A 10 -18.00 70.31 42.79
CA VAL A 10 -18.53 69.87 41.49
C VAL A 10 -17.41 69.81 40.46
N VAL A 11 -16.59 70.86 40.35
CA VAL A 11 -15.45 70.92 39.43
C VAL A 11 -14.46 69.78 39.72
N GLN A 12 -14.12 69.58 41.00
CA GLN A 12 -13.23 68.50 41.41
C GLN A 12 -13.79 67.12 41.05
N ARG A 13 -15.08 66.86 41.34
CA ARG A 13 -15.73 65.60 40.96
C ARG A 13 -15.79 65.41 39.44
N THR A 14 -16.05 66.46 38.67
CA THR A 14 -16.08 66.37 37.20
C THR A 14 -14.70 66.04 36.63
N GLN A 15 -13.63 66.62 37.18
CA GLN A 15 -12.25 66.29 36.80
C GLN A 15 -11.89 64.84 37.17
N GLU A 16 -12.23 64.40 38.38
CA GLU A 16 -12.05 63.01 38.81
C GLU A 16 -12.80 62.03 37.90
N LEU A 17 -14.05 62.35 37.54
CA LEU A 17 -14.86 61.53 36.63
C LEU A 17 -14.23 61.44 35.22
N ASN A 18 -13.75 62.55 34.68
CA ASN A 18 -13.12 62.59 33.35
C ASN A 18 -11.83 61.77 33.31
N ILE A 19 -11.03 61.77 34.37
CA ILE A 19 -9.83 60.94 34.50
C ILE A 19 -10.22 59.45 34.51
N VAL A 20 -11.24 59.08 35.28
CA VAL A 20 -11.73 57.70 35.35
C VAL A 20 -12.30 57.24 34.01
N VAL A 21 -13.10 58.07 33.33
CA VAL A 21 -13.67 57.77 32.00
C VAL A 21 -12.57 57.62 30.96
N SER A 22 -11.57 58.50 30.94
CA SER A 22 -10.43 58.38 30.03
C SER A 22 -9.64 57.09 30.27
N LYS A 23 -9.44 56.70 31.54
CA LYS A 23 -8.74 55.47 31.89
C LYS A 23 -9.55 54.22 31.49
N LEU A 24 -10.86 54.25 31.69
CA LEU A 24 -11.78 53.18 31.26
C LEU A 24 -11.81 53.03 29.73
N ASN A 25 -11.84 54.14 28.99
CA ASN A 25 -11.83 54.09 27.52
C ASN A 25 -10.55 53.44 26.98
N LEU A 26 -9.38 53.80 27.55
CA LEU A 26 -8.11 53.15 27.20
C LEU A 26 -8.10 51.66 27.54
N GLU A 27 -8.70 51.25 28.68
CA GLU A 27 -8.80 49.84 29.04
C GLU A 27 -9.75 49.07 28.10
N ILE A 28 -10.88 49.68 27.71
CA ILE A 28 -11.83 49.10 26.75
C ILE A 28 -11.15 48.93 25.38
N GLU A 29 -10.47 49.96 24.87
CA GLU A 29 -9.73 49.88 23.59
C GLU A 29 -8.67 48.77 23.63
N SER A 30 -7.91 48.67 24.72
CA SER A 30 -6.92 47.61 24.93
C SER A 30 -7.56 46.21 24.91
N ARG A 31 -8.68 46.02 25.62
CA ARG A 31 -9.41 44.73 25.62
C ARG A 31 -9.98 44.38 24.26
N VAL A 32 -10.55 45.35 23.53
CA VAL A 32 -11.10 45.13 22.19
C VAL A 32 -9.98 44.73 21.22
N ASN A 33 -8.84 45.42 21.26
CA ASN A 33 -7.68 45.08 20.43
C ASN A 33 -7.13 43.68 20.76
N ALA A 34 -6.98 43.35 22.05
CA ALA A 34 -6.53 42.02 22.47
C ALA A 34 -7.50 40.92 22.01
N GLN A 35 -8.81 41.16 22.12
CA GLN A 35 -9.83 40.22 21.66
C GLN A 35 -9.80 40.04 20.13
N TYR A 36 -9.59 41.12 19.39
CA TYR A 36 -9.46 41.07 17.94
C TYR A 36 -8.24 40.24 17.52
N GLN A 37 -7.07 40.49 18.13
CA GLN A 37 -5.85 39.74 17.86
C GLN A 37 -6.01 38.25 18.20
N LEU A 38 -6.65 37.93 19.33
CA LEU A 38 -6.92 36.55 19.72
C LEU A 38 -7.86 35.84 18.73
N ASN A 39 -8.90 36.52 18.25
CA ASN A 39 -9.83 35.97 17.26
C ASN A 39 -9.13 35.76 15.92
N ALA A 40 -8.34 36.74 15.46
CA ALA A 40 -7.58 36.63 14.21
C ALA A 40 -6.59 35.45 14.25
N GLU A 41 -5.89 35.24 15.36
CA GLU A 41 -4.97 34.12 15.50
C GLU A 41 -5.69 32.77 15.54
N LYS A 42 -6.85 32.67 16.20
CA LYS A 42 -7.69 31.47 16.19
C LYS A 42 -8.18 31.12 14.77
N GLU A 43 -8.65 32.13 14.03
CA GLU A 43 -9.07 31.95 12.64
C GLU A 43 -7.90 31.50 11.75
N ARG A 44 -6.72 32.09 11.94
CA ARG A 44 -5.51 31.70 11.22
C ARG A 44 -5.11 30.25 11.48
N LEU A 45 -5.05 29.81 12.74
CA LEU A 45 -4.72 28.43 13.09
C LEU A 45 -5.73 27.44 12.49
N ARG A 46 -7.02 27.78 12.54
CA ARG A 46 -8.08 26.97 11.93
C ARG A 46 -7.90 26.85 10.43
N ALA A 47 -7.67 27.97 9.74
CA ALA A 47 -7.40 27.98 8.30
C ALA A 47 -6.18 27.14 7.91
N ILE A 48 -5.10 27.16 8.70
CA ILE A 48 -3.93 26.30 8.47
C ILE A 48 -4.35 24.84 8.55
N THR A 49 -4.98 24.41 9.65
CA THR A 49 -5.37 23.01 9.83
C THR A 49 -6.37 22.53 8.77
N ASP A 50 -7.26 23.40 8.28
CA ASP A 50 -8.28 23.06 7.28
C ASP A 50 -7.72 22.78 5.89
N ASN A 51 -6.58 23.39 5.56
CA ASN A 51 -5.88 23.22 4.28
C ASN A 51 -4.82 22.12 4.29
N VAL A 52 -4.55 21.50 5.45
CA VAL A 52 -3.70 20.30 5.50
C VAL A 52 -4.51 19.09 5.03
N PRO A 53 -4.00 18.26 4.10
CA PRO A 53 -4.66 17.03 3.64
C PRO A 53 -4.52 15.89 4.67
N ALA A 54 -4.86 16.15 5.93
CA ALA A 54 -4.81 15.20 7.03
C ALA A 54 -6.01 15.43 7.95
N LEU A 55 -6.44 14.38 8.66
CA LEU A 55 -7.35 14.53 9.77
C LEU A 55 -6.56 15.07 10.96
N ILE A 56 -6.96 16.23 11.47
CA ILE A 56 -6.37 16.84 12.66
C ILE A 56 -7.48 17.05 13.66
N SER A 57 -7.33 16.47 14.85
CA SER A 57 -8.29 16.65 15.93
C SER A 57 -7.62 16.71 17.30
N GLN A 58 -8.28 17.40 18.22
CA GLN A 58 -7.99 17.33 19.65
C GLN A 58 -9.14 16.57 20.31
N VAL A 59 -8.78 15.63 21.18
CA VAL A 59 -9.73 14.81 21.94
C VAL A 59 -9.41 14.94 23.42
N GLY A 60 -10.46 15.13 24.23
CA GLY A 60 -10.36 15.19 25.68
C GLY A 60 -9.98 13.85 26.33
N PRO A 61 -9.69 13.86 27.65
CA PRO A 61 -9.40 12.64 28.41
C PRO A 61 -10.61 11.69 28.53
N ASP A 62 -11.82 12.20 28.27
CA ASP A 62 -13.09 11.47 28.14
C ASP A 62 -13.30 10.87 26.73
N GLU A 63 -12.30 10.98 25.86
CA GLU A 63 -12.31 10.51 24.48
C GLU A 63 -13.38 11.18 23.59
N VAL A 64 -13.81 12.39 23.96
CA VAL A 64 -14.75 13.23 23.20
C VAL A 64 -13.98 14.25 22.36
N TYR A 65 -14.38 14.45 21.11
CA TYR A 65 -13.74 15.44 20.23
C TYR A 65 -13.96 16.87 20.73
N GLN A 66 -12.87 17.63 20.88
CA GLN A 66 -12.92 19.05 21.26
C GLN A 66 -12.65 19.96 20.05
N PHE A 67 -11.82 19.48 19.12
CA PHE A 67 -11.50 20.15 17.87
C PHE A 67 -11.35 19.12 16.76
N ALA A 68 -11.75 19.49 15.55
CA ALA A 68 -11.48 18.74 14.34
C ALA A 68 -11.43 19.71 13.15
N ASN A 69 -10.48 19.52 12.26
CA ASN A 69 -10.42 20.27 11.02
C ASN A 69 -11.48 19.80 10.01
N SER A 70 -11.71 20.60 8.99
CA SER A 70 -12.65 20.37 7.89
C SER A 70 -12.44 19.05 7.12
N ALA A 71 -11.26 18.43 7.24
CA ALA A 71 -11.01 17.12 6.66
C ALA A 71 -11.93 16.03 7.25
N TYR A 72 -12.29 16.12 8.54
CA TYR A 72 -13.26 15.20 9.16
C TYR A 72 -14.63 15.31 8.51
N MET A 73 -15.11 16.53 8.26
CA MET A 73 -16.40 16.76 7.61
C MET A 73 -16.41 16.23 6.18
N ARG A 74 -15.29 16.41 5.44
CA ARG A 74 -15.14 15.87 4.07
C ARG A 74 -15.11 14.35 4.04
N TRP A 75 -14.43 13.71 5.00
CA TRP A 75 -14.24 12.26 4.99
C TRP A 75 -15.44 11.50 5.56
N PHE A 76 -16.12 12.05 6.56
CA PHE A 76 -17.20 11.34 7.28
C PHE A 76 -18.59 11.94 7.05
N GLY A 77 -18.70 13.12 6.43
CA GLY A 77 -20.01 13.76 6.16
C GLY A 77 -20.72 14.29 7.39
N LEU A 78 -19.99 14.50 8.48
CA LEU A 78 -20.51 15.00 9.76
C LEU A 78 -20.36 16.52 9.83
N ASP A 79 -21.24 17.19 10.56
CA ASP A 79 -21.04 18.59 10.94
C ASP A 79 -20.16 18.70 12.20
N GLU A 80 -19.58 19.88 12.42
CA GLU A 80 -18.67 20.13 13.55
C GLU A 80 -19.36 19.99 14.91
N ALA A 81 -20.63 20.40 15.02
CA ALA A 81 -21.35 20.40 16.28
C ALA A 81 -21.68 18.97 16.72
N THR A 82 -22.07 18.12 15.78
CA THR A 82 -22.25 16.68 16.00
C THR A 82 -20.94 16.03 16.39
N LEU A 83 -19.86 16.29 15.64
CA LEU A 83 -18.56 15.65 15.91
C LEU A 83 -18.05 15.99 17.31
N LYS A 84 -18.21 17.23 17.78
CA LYS A 84 -17.83 17.66 19.14
C LYS A 84 -18.59 16.97 20.28
N GLN A 85 -19.70 16.31 19.98
CA GLN A 85 -20.46 15.52 20.95
C GLN A 85 -20.18 14.02 20.84
N MET A 86 -19.41 13.60 19.82
CA MET A 86 -19.10 12.21 19.60
C MET A 86 -17.88 11.77 20.39
N ASN A 87 -17.97 10.56 20.92
CA ASN A 87 -16.82 9.83 21.41
C ASN A 87 -16.08 9.17 20.22
N ILE A 88 -14.74 9.08 20.29
CA ILE A 88 -13.92 8.42 19.26
C ILE A 88 -14.49 7.04 18.88
N ARG A 89 -14.96 6.26 19.87
CA ARG A 89 -15.53 4.92 19.65
C ARG A 89 -16.73 4.93 18.69
N GLN A 90 -17.56 5.98 18.74
CA GLN A 90 -18.71 6.12 17.86
C GLN A 90 -18.30 6.42 16.41
N LEU A 91 -17.21 7.15 16.21
CA LEU A 91 -16.70 7.48 14.87
C LEU A 91 -15.93 6.31 14.25
N LEU A 92 -15.01 5.69 15.00
CA LEU A 92 -14.16 4.62 14.49
C LEU A 92 -14.87 3.26 14.40
N GLY A 93 -15.94 3.09 15.18
CA GLY A 93 -16.60 1.80 15.37
C GLY A 93 -15.83 0.86 16.31
N GLU A 94 -16.53 -0.18 16.78
CA GLU A 94 -16.06 -1.04 17.87
C GLU A 94 -14.72 -1.73 17.59
N SER A 95 -14.57 -2.32 16.39
CA SER A 95 -13.39 -3.11 16.04
C SER A 95 -12.12 -2.28 15.98
N VAL A 96 -12.19 -1.10 15.35
CA VAL A 96 -11.04 -0.19 15.21
C VAL A 96 -10.72 0.45 16.56
N TYR A 97 -11.74 0.82 17.33
CA TYR A 97 -11.58 1.38 18.67
C TYR A 97 -10.84 0.43 19.62
N LEU A 98 -11.21 -0.86 19.67
CA LEU A 98 -10.55 -1.83 20.55
C LEU A 98 -9.05 -1.99 20.24
N LYS A 99 -8.65 -1.88 18.97
CA LYS A 99 -7.24 -1.89 18.56
C LYS A 99 -6.52 -0.59 18.95
N ALA A 100 -7.21 0.55 18.85
CA ALA A 100 -6.66 1.87 19.17
C ALA A 100 -6.60 2.17 20.67
N LYS A 101 -7.47 1.59 21.49
CA LYS A 101 -7.57 1.84 22.94
C LYS A 101 -6.23 1.76 23.70
N PRO A 102 -5.41 0.69 23.58
CA PRO A 102 -4.13 0.64 24.29
C PRO A 102 -3.14 1.73 23.83
N LEU A 103 -3.30 2.25 22.62
CA LEU A 103 -2.49 3.33 22.05
C LEU A 103 -2.98 4.70 22.55
N ILE A 104 -4.29 4.89 22.66
CA ILE A 104 -4.92 6.06 23.29
C ILE A 104 -4.46 6.19 24.76
N GLU A 105 -4.49 5.09 25.52
CA GLU A 105 -4.01 5.08 26.91
C GLU A 105 -2.52 5.45 27.02
N LYS A 106 -1.68 5.07 26.05
CA LYS A 106 -0.27 5.49 26.00
C LYS A 106 -0.16 7.00 25.74
N ALA A 107 -0.94 7.53 24.80
CA ALA A 107 -1.00 8.97 24.53
C ALA A 107 -1.43 9.78 25.76
N LEU A 108 -2.47 9.33 26.47
CA LEU A 108 -2.93 9.96 27.71
C LEU A 108 -1.87 9.90 28.84
N ARG A 109 -0.98 8.91 28.82
CA ARG A 109 0.18 8.82 29.73
C ARG A 109 1.40 9.65 29.28
N GLY A 110 1.26 10.49 28.27
CA GLY A 110 2.34 11.36 27.79
C GLY A 110 3.22 10.75 26.70
N GLN A 111 2.86 9.60 26.11
CA GLN A 111 3.67 8.95 25.08
C GLN A 111 3.11 9.17 23.68
N THR A 112 3.91 9.73 22.79
CA THR A 112 3.57 9.78 21.36
C THR A 112 3.63 8.38 20.75
N VAL A 113 2.57 7.97 20.06
CA VAL A 113 2.48 6.68 19.38
C VAL A 113 1.99 6.86 17.95
N SER A 114 2.59 6.12 17.03
CA SER A 114 2.19 6.09 15.62
C SER A 114 1.89 4.68 15.16
N PHE A 115 0.89 4.52 14.30
CA PHE A 115 0.46 3.23 13.77
C PHE A 115 -0.28 3.41 12.44
N GLU A 116 -0.41 2.32 11.70
CA GLU A 116 -1.23 2.27 10.50
C GLU A 116 -2.59 1.65 10.84
N ASN A 117 -3.66 2.22 10.28
CA ASN A 117 -5.01 1.69 10.44
C ASN A 117 -5.86 1.99 9.21
N GLU A 118 -6.97 1.26 9.10
CA GLU A 118 -7.97 1.46 8.05
C GLU A 118 -9.13 2.28 8.62
N LEU A 119 -9.58 3.27 7.86
CA LEU A 119 -10.73 4.10 8.18
C LEU A 119 -11.79 3.95 7.09
N GLN A 120 -13.04 3.79 7.51
CA GLN A 120 -14.19 3.80 6.62
C GLN A 120 -14.65 5.25 6.43
N THR A 121 -14.53 5.74 5.19
CA THR A 121 -14.89 7.11 4.80
C THR A 121 -16.03 7.09 3.79
N LEU A 122 -16.64 8.25 3.50
CA LEU A 122 -17.63 8.39 2.42
C LEU A 122 -17.10 7.96 1.04
N ALA A 123 -15.78 8.10 0.83
CA ALA A 123 -15.12 7.68 -0.41
C ALA A 123 -14.73 6.20 -0.42
N GLY A 124 -15.11 5.44 0.61
CA GLY A 124 -14.68 4.06 0.85
C GLY A 124 -13.56 3.94 1.88
N GLU A 125 -12.93 2.78 1.89
CA GLU A 125 -11.85 2.46 2.81
C GLU A 125 -10.55 3.19 2.45
N ARG A 126 -9.90 3.79 3.46
CA ARG A 126 -8.59 4.44 3.34
C ARG A 126 -7.63 3.87 4.36
N ILE A 127 -6.38 3.67 3.94
CA ILE A 127 -5.28 3.33 4.83
C ILE A 127 -4.63 4.63 5.30
N VAL A 128 -4.57 4.84 6.61
CA VAL A 128 -3.99 6.04 7.19
C VAL A 128 -2.81 5.70 8.11
N HIS A 129 -1.85 6.63 8.18
CA HIS A 129 -0.87 6.67 9.25
C HIS A 129 -1.37 7.62 10.31
N THR A 130 -1.70 7.08 11.49
CA THR A 130 -2.23 7.83 12.62
C THR A 130 -1.17 8.01 13.69
N THR A 131 -0.96 9.24 14.11
CA THR A 131 -0.13 9.61 15.26
C THR A 131 -1.00 10.20 16.35
N LEU A 132 -0.90 9.63 17.56
CA LEU A 132 -1.51 10.15 18.77
C LEU A 132 -0.42 10.85 19.60
N MET A 133 -0.65 12.11 19.96
CA MET A 133 0.30 12.92 20.72
C MET A 133 -0.38 13.43 22.00
N PRO A 134 0.29 13.41 23.16
CA PRO A 134 -0.28 14.02 24.36
C PRO A 134 -0.56 15.50 24.17
N CYS A 135 -1.63 16.00 24.79
CA CYS A 135 -1.95 17.41 24.81
C CYS A 135 -1.55 18.05 26.16
N GLU A 136 -0.95 19.23 26.12
CA GLU A 136 -0.56 19.98 27.33
C GLU A 136 -1.76 20.38 28.19
N THR A 137 -2.92 20.66 27.59
CA THR A 137 -4.14 21.12 28.26
C THR A 137 -5.09 19.99 28.67
N GLN A 138 -4.58 18.75 28.80
CA GLN A 138 -5.30 17.48 28.96
C GLN A 138 -5.88 16.90 27.66
N GLY A 139 -5.89 15.56 27.56
CA GLY A 139 -6.30 14.81 26.38
C GLY A 139 -5.14 14.50 25.43
N PHE A 140 -5.43 14.38 24.14
CA PHE A 140 -4.44 14.07 23.10
C PHE A 140 -4.86 14.61 21.73
N TYR A 141 -3.88 14.82 20.86
CA TYR A 141 -4.07 15.15 19.45
C TYR A 141 -4.04 13.88 18.61
N ILE A 142 -4.84 13.86 17.55
CA ILE A 142 -4.83 12.86 16.50
C ILE A 142 -4.43 13.54 15.21
N LEU A 143 -3.40 13.01 14.56
CA LEU A 143 -3.01 13.36 13.21
C LEU A 143 -3.09 12.09 12.36
N SER A 144 -4.00 12.02 11.41
CA SER A 144 -4.09 10.89 10.47
C SER A 144 -3.87 11.37 9.05
N MET A 145 -2.81 10.86 8.41
CA MET A 145 -2.49 11.13 7.01
C MET A 145 -2.91 9.96 6.13
N ASP A 146 -3.54 10.24 5.00
CA ASP A 146 -3.86 9.21 4.01
C ASP A 146 -2.58 8.70 3.34
N ILE A 147 -2.31 7.40 3.49
CA ILE A 147 -1.20 6.70 2.86
C ILE A 147 -1.68 5.64 1.87
N SER A 148 -2.95 5.67 1.47
CA SER A 148 -3.55 4.68 0.56
C SER A 148 -2.81 4.62 -0.78
N GLU A 149 -2.49 5.78 -1.37
CA GLU A 149 -1.76 5.82 -2.63
C GLU A 149 -0.31 5.33 -2.45
N LEU A 150 0.35 5.74 -1.38
CA LEU A 150 1.70 5.28 -1.05
C LEU A 150 1.73 3.75 -0.91
N LYS A 151 0.78 3.16 -0.17
CA LYS A 151 0.66 1.70 -0.01
C LYS A 151 0.30 0.98 -1.31
N ARG A 152 -0.50 1.59 -2.18
CA ARG A 152 -0.81 1.05 -3.51
C ARG A 152 0.44 1.02 -4.39
N LEU A 153 1.22 2.12 -4.40
CA LEU A 153 2.47 2.20 -5.14
C LEU A 153 3.51 1.22 -4.59
N GLN A 154 3.63 1.11 -3.26
CA GLN A 154 4.52 0.14 -2.62
C GLN A 154 4.16 -1.30 -3.02
N ARG A 155 2.88 -1.69 -2.90
CA ARG A 155 2.42 -3.02 -3.34
C ARG A 155 2.69 -3.28 -4.81
N ARG A 156 2.53 -2.26 -5.66
CA ARG A 156 2.86 -2.36 -7.08
C ARG A 156 4.35 -2.56 -7.30
N LEU A 157 5.22 -1.78 -6.64
CA LEU A 157 6.67 -1.97 -6.74
C LEU A 157 7.11 -3.35 -6.25
N GLU A 158 6.51 -3.86 -5.18
CA GLU A 158 6.76 -5.22 -4.68
C GLU A 158 6.34 -6.28 -5.70
N TYR A 159 5.17 -6.11 -6.32
CA TYR A 159 4.68 -6.99 -7.39
C TYR A 159 5.59 -6.94 -8.63
N ASP A 160 5.88 -5.75 -9.15
CA ASP A 160 6.72 -5.52 -10.33
C ASP A 160 8.15 -6.06 -10.12
N ALA A 161 8.65 -6.02 -8.88
CA ALA A 161 9.95 -6.56 -8.56
C ALA A 161 9.97 -8.11 -8.51
N THR A 162 8.82 -8.78 -8.48
CA THR A 162 8.71 -10.25 -8.39
C THR A 162 8.00 -10.89 -9.58
N HIS A 163 7.34 -10.12 -10.44
CA HIS A 163 6.58 -10.62 -11.59
C HIS A 163 7.04 -9.99 -12.90
N ASP A 164 6.83 -10.72 -14.00
CA ASP A 164 7.01 -10.24 -15.36
C ASP A 164 5.77 -9.43 -15.77
N MET A 165 5.96 -8.17 -16.15
CA MET A 165 4.86 -7.23 -16.39
C MET A 165 3.98 -7.59 -17.60
N LEU A 166 4.52 -8.37 -18.54
CA LEU A 166 3.78 -8.74 -19.74
C LEU A 166 2.87 -9.95 -19.50
N THR A 167 3.40 -10.99 -18.85
CA THR A 167 2.71 -12.28 -18.68
C THR A 167 2.04 -12.43 -17.31
N GLY A 168 2.44 -11.63 -16.32
CA GLY A 168 2.00 -11.74 -14.93
C GLY A 168 2.59 -12.95 -14.19
N LEU A 169 3.49 -13.72 -14.83
CA LEU A 169 4.19 -14.82 -14.18
C LEU A 169 5.30 -14.30 -13.26
N PRO A 170 5.74 -15.09 -12.27
CA PRO A 170 6.97 -14.83 -11.54
C PRO A 170 8.14 -14.50 -12.48
N ASN A 171 8.93 -13.50 -12.12
CA ASN A 171 10.15 -13.15 -12.86
C ASN A 171 11.35 -13.99 -12.40
N ARG A 172 12.51 -13.77 -13.02
CA ARG A 172 13.75 -14.46 -12.67
C ARG A 172 14.11 -14.41 -11.18
N ARG A 173 13.88 -13.28 -10.51
CA ARG A 173 14.21 -13.12 -9.09
C ARG A 173 13.30 -13.98 -8.22
N ALA A 174 11.99 -13.94 -8.48
CA ALA A 174 11.02 -14.76 -7.77
C ALA A 174 11.26 -16.25 -8.02
N PHE A 175 11.53 -16.64 -9.27
CA PHE A 175 11.85 -18.02 -9.65
C PHE A 175 13.03 -18.59 -8.87
N LEU A 176 14.16 -17.88 -8.81
CA LEU A 176 15.36 -18.36 -8.13
C LEU A 176 15.16 -18.51 -6.62
N ASN A 177 14.42 -17.58 -6.01
CA ASN A 177 14.07 -17.64 -4.60
C ASN A 177 13.20 -18.87 -4.32
N GLN A 178 12.13 -19.06 -5.10
CA GLN A 178 11.21 -20.17 -4.92
C GLN A 178 11.85 -21.53 -5.24
N LEU A 179 12.72 -21.60 -6.26
CA LEU A 179 13.49 -22.79 -6.59
C LEU A 179 14.41 -23.19 -5.43
N THR A 180 15.11 -22.24 -4.83
CA THR A 180 16.00 -22.50 -3.68
C THR A 180 15.21 -23.05 -2.49
N GLN A 181 14.04 -22.48 -2.21
CA GLN A 181 13.13 -22.96 -1.15
C GLN A 181 12.61 -24.38 -1.47
N SER A 182 12.15 -24.61 -2.70
CA SER A 182 11.64 -25.92 -3.14
C SER A 182 12.71 -27.01 -3.07
N MET A 183 13.96 -26.69 -3.41
CA MET A 183 15.09 -27.61 -3.27
C MET A 183 15.35 -27.97 -1.80
N ALA A 184 15.29 -27.00 -0.89
CA ALA A 184 15.45 -27.25 0.54
C ALA A 184 14.33 -28.14 1.09
N GLU A 185 13.08 -27.90 0.70
CA GLU A 185 11.93 -28.73 1.07
C GLU A 185 12.03 -30.15 0.52
N CYS A 186 12.43 -30.30 -0.75
CA CYS A 186 12.62 -31.62 -1.37
C CYS A 186 13.75 -32.39 -0.69
N ALA A 187 14.86 -31.72 -0.36
CA ALA A 187 15.97 -32.34 0.38
C ALA A 187 15.54 -32.81 1.78
N ALA A 188 14.75 -32.00 2.50
CA ALA A 188 14.23 -32.36 3.83
C ALA A 188 13.27 -33.56 3.78
N ASN A 189 12.44 -33.64 2.74
CA ASN A 189 11.42 -34.69 2.60
C ASN A 189 11.88 -35.90 1.75
N GLN A 190 13.14 -35.93 1.29
CA GLN A 190 13.66 -36.95 0.37
C GLN A 190 12.81 -37.10 -0.91
N GLN A 191 12.29 -36.00 -1.41
CA GLN A 191 11.45 -35.96 -2.62
C GLN A 191 12.26 -35.52 -3.84
N SER A 192 11.85 -36.00 -5.01
CA SER A 192 12.42 -35.54 -6.27
C SER A 192 11.64 -34.34 -6.83
N MET A 193 12.33 -33.49 -7.56
CA MET A 193 11.77 -32.37 -8.31
C MET A 193 12.45 -32.28 -9.68
N ALA A 194 11.89 -31.49 -10.59
CA ALA A 194 12.52 -31.20 -11.86
C ALA A 194 12.42 -29.71 -12.19
N VAL A 195 13.43 -29.19 -12.87
CA VAL A 195 13.42 -27.87 -13.49
C VAL A 195 13.30 -28.05 -14.99
N LEU A 196 12.37 -27.35 -15.61
CA LEU A 196 12.22 -27.24 -17.05
C LEU A 196 12.68 -25.87 -17.51
N PHE A 197 13.39 -25.85 -18.63
CA PHE A 197 13.71 -24.65 -19.39
C PHE A 197 13.02 -24.76 -20.75
N ILE A 198 12.25 -23.74 -21.10
CA ILE A 198 11.31 -23.75 -22.22
C ILE A 198 11.55 -22.49 -23.05
N ASP A 199 11.73 -22.64 -24.35
CA ASP A 199 11.99 -21.54 -25.28
C ASP A 199 11.02 -21.66 -26.48
N LEU A 200 10.41 -20.55 -26.89
CA LEU A 200 9.58 -20.53 -28.10
C LEU A 200 10.46 -20.42 -29.35
N ASP A 201 10.38 -21.43 -30.22
CA ASP A 201 11.23 -21.44 -31.40
C ASP A 201 10.80 -20.33 -32.39
N GLY A 202 11.78 -19.65 -32.97
CA GLY A 202 11.52 -18.64 -34.01
C GLY A 202 10.83 -17.36 -33.51
N PHE A 203 10.69 -17.14 -32.20
CA PHE A 203 9.98 -15.97 -31.65
C PHE A 203 10.49 -14.62 -32.18
N LYS A 204 11.81 -14.49 -32.36
CA LYS A 204 12.41 -13.28 -32.96
C LYS A 204 11.88 -13.02 -34.38
N GLN A 205 11.80 -14.05 -35.23
CA GLN A 205 11.30 -13.92 -36.60
C GLN A 205 9.82 -13.52 -36.61
N ILE A 206 9.06 -14.02 -35.63
CA ILE A 206 7.65 -13.63 -35.44
C ILE A 206 7.54 -12.14 -35.11
N ASN A 207 8.36 -11.63 -34.18
CA ASN A 207 8.40 -10.19 -33.88
C ASN A 207 8.81 -9.37 -35.10
N ASP A 208 9.83 -9.80 -35.83
CA ASP A 208 10.33 -9.10 -37.01
C ASP A 208 9.27 -9.06 -38.15
N THR A 209 8.43 -10.10 -38.25
CA THR A 209 7.40 -10.21 -39.31
C THR A 209 6.08 -9.54 -38.93
N PHE A 210 5.66 -9.65 -37.67
CA PHE A 210 4.30 -9.29 -37.24
C PHE A 210 4.25 -8.16 -36.19
N GLY A 211 5.41 -7.68 -35.75
CA GLY A 211 5.55 -6.62 -34.76
C GLY A 211 5.49 -7.13 -33.32
N HIS A 212 6.00 -6.29 -32.41
CA HIS A 212 6.11 -6.63 -30.98
C HIS A 212 4.75 -6.84 -30.30
N ASP A 213 3.70 -6.09 -30.67
CA ASP A 213 2.36 -6.26 -30.08
C ASP A 213 1.81 -7.68 -30.31
N PHE A 214 2.11 -8.27 -31.47
CA PHE A 214 1.71 -9.64 -31.78
C PHE A 214 2.56 -10.66 -31.03
N GLY A 215 3.87 -10.43 -30.92
CA GLY A 215 4.74 -11.23 -30.06
C GLY A 215 4.30 -11.22 -28.60
N ASP A 216 3.88 -10.06 -28.10
CA ASP A 216 3.35 -9.91 -26.75
C ASP A 216 2.08 -10.71 -26.53
N ALA A 217 1.19 -10.77 -27.52
CA ALA A 217 0.01 -11.62 -27.50
C ALA A 217 0.36 -13.12 -27.48
N ILE A 218 1.41 -13.53 -28.21
CA ILE A 218 1.94 -14.89 -28.18
C ILE A 218 2.47 -15.23 -26.79
N LEU A 219 3.32 -14.38 -26.20
CA LEU A 219 3.89 -14.63 -24.89
C LEU A 219 2.83 -14.73 -23.79
N LYS A 220 1.80 -13.88 -23.83
CA LYS A 220 0.64 -13.97 -22.92
C LYS A 220 -0.14 -15.27 -23.10
N THR A 221 -0.33 -15.71 -24.35
CA THR A 221 -1.06 -16.95 -24.66
C THR A 221 -0.27 -18.17 -24.22
N PHE A 222 1.03 -18.18 -24.49
CA PHE A 222 1.94 -19.24 -24.09
C PHE A 222 2.06 -19.33 -22.57
N ALA A 223 2.17 -18.20 -21.87
CA ALA A 223 2.15 -18.16 -20.41
C ALA A 223 0.90 -18.81 -19.81
N LYS A 224 -0.29 -18.52 -20.37
CA LYS A 224 -1.56 -19.14 -19.94
C LYS A 224 -1.58 -20.64 -20.18
N LEU A 225 -1.13 -21.08 -21.36
CA LEU A 225 -1.04 -22.48 -21.74
C LEU A 225 -0.14 -23.24 -20.76
N LEU A 226 1.09 -22.76 -20.56
CA LEU A 226 2.03 -23.39 -19.66
C LEU A 226 1.52 -23.42 -18.22
N ASN A 227 0.94 -22.32 -17.73
CA ASN A 227 0.34 -22.29 -16.41
C ASN A 227 -0.78 -23.33 -16.27
N GLY A 228 -1.61 -23.53 -17.30
CA GLY A 228 -2.63 -24.58 -17.32
C GLY A 228 -2.06 -26.00 -17.25
N CYS A 229 -0.97 -26.28 -17.98
CA CYS A 229 -0.33 -27.60 -17.96
C CYS A 229 0.41 -27.91 -16.65
N ILE A 230 0.93 -26.88 -15.97
CA ILE A 230 1.76 -27.02 -14.76
C ILE A 230 0.95 -26.86 -13.47
N HIS A 231 -0.26 -26.29 -13.54
CA HIS A 231 -1.09 -26.01 -12.37
C HIS A 231 -1.27 -27.26 -11.49
N GLY A 232 -0.97 -27.14 -10.19
CA GLY A 232 -1.05 -28.23 -9.22
C GLY A 232 0.15 -29.18 -9.21
N LEU A 233 0.94 -29.24 -10.29
CA LEU A 233 2.18 -30.03 -10.38
C LEU A 233 3.41 -29.23 -9.94
N GLY A 234 3.30 -27.90 -9.96
CA GLY A 234 4.46 -27.04 -9.88
C GLY A 234 4.16 -25.55 -9.96
N PHE A 235 5.20 -24.79 -10.29
CA PHE A 235 5.10 -23.37 -10.61
C PHE A 235 5.89 -23.03 -11.87
N ILE A 236 5.52 -21.92 -12.50
CA ILE A 236 6.15 -21.40 -13.72
C ILE A 236 6.63 -19.96 -13.51
N ALA A 237 7.66 -19.58 -14.24
CA ALA A 237 8.18 -18.23 -14.34
C ALA A 237 8.53 -17.90 -15.79
N ARG A 238 8.65 -16.60 -16.09
CA ARG A 238 9.29 -16.10 -17.30
C ARG A 238 10.57 -15.38 -16.91
N LEU A 239 11.69 -15.79 -17.49
CA LEU A 239 12.98 -15.20 -17.13
C LEU A 239 13.25 -13.91 -17.90
N ALA A 240 13.11 -13.96 -19.23
CA ALA A 240 13.24 -12.85 -20.16
C ALA A 240 12.76 -13.30 -21.55
N GLY A 241 12.42 -12.36 -22.44
CA GLY A 241 12.16 -12.68 -23.86
C GLY A 241 11.14 -13.80 -24.05
N ASP A 242 11.53 -14.84 -24.77
CA ASP A 242 10.81 -16.09 -25.04
C ASP A 242 11.15 -17.24 -24.07
N GLU A 243 11.96 -16.98 -23.03
CA GLU A 243 12.44 -17.98 -22.09
C GLU A 243 11.51 -18.12 -20.87
N PHE A 244 10.94 -19.31 -20.73
CA PHE A 244 10.11 -19.72 -19.60
C PHE A 244 10.79 -20.84 -18.83
N THR A 245 10.55 -20.88 -17.53
CA THR A 245 11.07 -21.93 -16.67
C THR A 245 9.99 -22.45 -15.75
N ALA A 246 9.96 -23.76 -15.54
CA ALA A 246 9.01 -24.39 -14.65
C ALA A 246 9.72 -25.27 -13.63
N VAL A 247 9.09 -25.46 -12.48
CA VAL A 247 9.50 -26.43 -11.48
C VAL A 247 8.34 -27.38 -11.27
N LEU A 248 8.62 -28.68 -11.34
CA LEU A 248 7.70 -29.74 -10.93
C LEU A 248 8.21 -30.31 -9.61
N TRP A 249 7.34 -30.41 -8.61
CA TRP A 249 7.71 -30.90 -7.27
C TRP A 249 7.07 -32.26 -6.96
N ARG A 250 7.56 -32.91 -5.90
CA ARG A 250 6.96 -34.14 -5.33
C ARG A 250 6.84 -35.28 -6.34
N LEU A 251 7.82 -35.40 -7.23
CA LEU A 251 7.83 -36.42 -8.27
C LEU A 251 8.10 -37.81 -7.68
N SER A 252 7.28 -38.79 -8.05
CA SER A 252 7.40 -40.18 -7.63
C SER A 252 8.08 -41.06 -8.69
N ALA A 253 7.85 -40.74 -9.97
CA ALA A 253 8.50 -41.33 -11.13
C ALA A 253 9.09 -40.21 -12.01
N PRO A 254 10.19 -39.55 -11.57
CA PRO A 254 10.60 -38.24 -12.07
C PRO A 254 10.77 -38.16 -13.59
N ARG A 255 11.37 -39.19 -14.21
CA ARG A 255 11.58 -39.20 -15.66
C ARG A 255 10.27 -39.31 -16.44
N ALA A 256 9.38 -40.21 -16.04
CA ALA A 256 8.12 -40.44 -16.74
C ALA A 256 7.16 -39.25 -16.59
N GLU A 257 7.07 -38.67 -15.38
CA GLU A 257 6.22 -37.51 -15.12
C GLU A 257 6.71 -36.27 -15.87
N VAL A 258 8.02 -36.00 -15.87
CA VAL A 258 8.60 -34.90 -16.65
C VAL A 258 8.34 -35.08 -18.14
N GLU A 259 8.57 -36.28 -18.67
CA GLU A 259 8.33 -36.57 -20.09
C GLU A 259 6.86 -36.38 -20.47
N GLN A 260 5.94 -36.79 -19.59
CA GLN A 260 4.51 -36.60 -19.79
C GLN A 260 4.13 -35.12 -19.82
N VAL A 261 4.65 -34.31 -18.89
CA VAL A 261 4.40 -32.86 -18.85
C VAL A 261 4.96 -32.17 -20.09
N CYS A 262 6.17 -32.51 -20.52
CA CYS A 262 6.75 -31.97 -21.76
C CYS A 262 5.89 -32.29 -22.98
N LYS A 263 5.44 -33.55 -23.11
CA LYS A 263 4.56 -33.97 -24.22
C LYS A 263 3.23 -33.22 -24.19
N GLU A 264 2.63 -33.04 -23.03
CA GLU A 264 1.38 -32.30 -22.89
C GLU A 264 1.55 -30.84 -23.31
N ILE A 265 2.60 -30.16 -22.85
CA ILE A 265 2.91 -28.78 -23.25
C ILE A 265 3.03 -28.67 -24.78
N LEU A 266 3.83 -29.54 -25.41
CA LEU A 266 4.03 -29.52 -26.86
C LEU A 266 2.75 -29.84 -27.62
N ALA A 267 1.95 -30.80 -27.15
CA ALA A 267 0.68 -31.16 -27.76
C ALA A 267 -0.36 -30.03 -27.66
N GLN A 268 -0.42 -29.33 -26.53
CA GLN A 268 -1.29 -28.16 -26.37
C GLN A 268 -0.82 -26.99 -27.24
N LEU A 269 0.50 -26.78 -27.35
CA LEU A 269 1.05 -25.73 -28.20
C LEU A 269 0.76 -25.98 -29.67
N ALA A 270 0.88 -27.23 -30.13
CA ALA A 270 0.57 -27.62 -31.51
C ALA A 270 -0.92 -27.46 -31.87
N LYS A 271 -1.83 -27.52 -30.89
CA LYS A 271 -3.27 -27.24 -31.07
C LYS A 271 -3.57 -25.75 -31.18
N LEU A 272 -2.62 -24.87 -30.87
CA LEU A 272 -2.81 -23.44 -30.90
C LEU A 272 -2.69 -22.91 -32.34
N GLU A 273 -3.77 -23.04 -33.10
CA GLU A 273 -3.78 -22.71 -34.54
C GLU A 273 -3.95 -21.21 -34.83
N ARG A 274 -4.39 -20.41 -33.85
CA ARG A 274 -4.77 -19.01 -34.07
C ARG A 274 -4.56 -18.13 -32.84
N ILE A 275 -4.02 -16.92 -33.06
CA ILE A 275 -3.97 -15.83 -32.07
C ILE A 275 -4.60 -14.59 -32.69
N GLY A 276 -5.70 -14.11 -32.10
CA GLY A 276 -6.53 -13.07 -32.71
C GLY A 276 -7.14 -13.57 -34.02
N GLU A 277 -6.90 -12.85 -35.11
CA GLU A 277 -7.39 -13.20 -36.45
C GLU A 277 -6.37 -13.97 -37.29
N ARG A 278 -5.15 -14.19 -36.78
CA ARG A 278 -4.04 -14.75 -37.56
C ARG A 278 -3.80 -16.22 -37.24
N GLN A 279 -3.68 -17.03 -38.30
CA GLN A 279 -3.20 -18.41 -38.17
C GLN A 279 -1.72 -18.43 -37.84
N ILE A 280 -1.32 -19.33 -36.94
CA ILE A 280 0.06 -19.48 -36.51
C ILE A 280 0.36 -20.94 -36.24
N ALA A 281 1.61 -21.34 -36.48
CA ALA A 281 2.17 -22.58 -36.00
C ALA A 281 3.28 -22.22 -35.02
N LEU A 282 3.14 -22.63 -33.76
CA LEU A 282 4.13 -22.42 -32.72
C LEU A 282 4.79 -23.75 -32.37
N SER A 283 6.09 -23.71 -32.12
CA SER A 283 6.83 -24.80 -31.51
C SER A 283 7.66 -24.27 -30.34
N ALA A 284 8.10 -25.18 -29.48
CA ALA A 284 8.95 -24.84 -28.36
C ALA A 284 9.99 -25.95 -28.14
N SER A 285 11.16 -25.52 -27.69
CA SER A 285 12.22 -26.39 -27.23
C SER A 285 12.16 -26.52 -25.71
N ILE A 286 12.16 -27.75 -25.19
CA ILE A 286 12.06 -28.03 -23.75
C ILE A 286 13.24 -28.88 -23.29
N GLY A 287 13.98 -28.37 -22.33
CA GLY A 287 15.00 -29.09 -21.59
C GLY A 287 14.58 -29.31 -20.14
N ALA A 288 14.93 -30.45 -19.57
CA ALA A 288 14.62 -30.75 -18.17
C ALA A 288 15.85 -31.27 -17.42
N ALA A 289 15.97 -30.89 -16.16
CA ALA A 289 16.94 -31.42 -15.22
C ALA A 289 16.21 -31.92 -13.96
N ILE A 290 16.47 -33.16 -13.58
CA ILE A 290 15.85 -33.82 -12.43
C ILE A 290 16.79 -33.70 -11.23
N TYR A 291 16.24 -33.27 -10.10
CA TYR A 291 16.88 -33.30 -8.80
C TYR A 291 16.32 -34.46 -7.97
N SER A 292 17.20 -35.37 -7.55
CA SER A 292 16.87 -36.56 -6.74
C SER A 292 17.64 -36.59 -5.42
N GLY A 293 17.98 -35.41 -4.89
CA GLY A 293 18.80 -35.26 -3.68
C GLY A 293 20.29 -35.05 -3.97
N GLY A 294 21.06 -34.74 -2.92
CA GLY A 294 22.50 -34.49 -2.98
C GLY A 294 22.91 -33.01 -3.04
N HIS A 295 24.22 -32.77 -3.14
CA HIS A 295 24.81 -31.43 -3.14
C HIS A 295 24.74 -30.79 -4.54
N THR A 296 23.58 -30.26 -4.90
CA THR A 296 23.37 -29.45 -6.11
C THR A 296 22.81 -28.09 -5.73
N THR A 297 23.17 -27.05 -6.49
CA THR A 297 22.65 -25.70 -6.32
C THR A 297 21.60 -25.39 -7.38
N ALA A 298 20.69 -24.45 -7.09
CA ALA A 298 19.69 -23.97 -8.04
C ALA A 298 20.31 -23.54 -9.38
N LYS A 299 21.48 -22.88 -9.34
CA LYS A 299 22.22 -22.44 -10.54
C LYS A 299 22.69 -23.61 -11.40
N VAL A 300 23.21 -24.67 -10.78
CA VAL A 300 23.69 -25.87 -11.51
C VAL A 300 22.51 -26.60 -12.14
N LEU A 301 21.42 -26.81 -11.38
CA LEU A 301 20.23 -27.48 -11.88
C LEU A 301 19.59 -26.72 -13.05
N LEU A 302 19.50 -25.39 -12.94
CA LEU A 302 18.99 -24.54 -14.01
C LEU A 302 19.87 -24.59 -15.26
N GLY A 303 21.21 -24.56 -15.10
CA GLY A 303 22.15 -24.68 -16.22
C GLY A 303 22.10 -26.04 -16.93
N GLN A 304 21.79 -27.12 -16.20
CA GLN A 304 21.57 -28.43 -16.80
C GLN A 304 20.29 -28.45 -17.65
N ALA A 305 19.20 -27.84 -17.17
CA ALA A 305 17.94 -27.75 -17.90
C ALA A 305 18.10 -26.88 -19.17
N ASP A 306 18.80 -25.75 -19.06
CA ASP A 306 19.14 -24.88 -20.20
C ASP A 306 19.98 -25.60 -21.26
N THR A 307 21.04 -26.31 -20.84
CA THR A 307 21.86 -27.12 -21.76
C THR A 307 21.03 -28.21 -22.46
N ALA A 308 20.09 -28.85 -21.75
CA ALA A 308 19.19 -29.83 -22.33
C ALA A 308 18.21 -29.20 -23.34
N MET A 309 17.72 -27.99 -23.06
CA MET A 309 16.81 -27.23 -23.93
C MET A 309 17.53 -26.85 -25.23
N TYR A 310 18.75 -26.31 -25.10
CA TYR A 310 19.58 -25.94 -26.25
C TYR A 310 19.87 -27.16 -27.16
N ARG A 311 20.10 -28.35 -26.58
CA ARG A 311 20.24 -29.59 -27.35
C ARG A 311 18.95 -29.98 -28.07
N ALA A 312 17.80 -29.81 -27.43
CA ALA A 312 16.51 -30.07 -28.06
C ALA A 312 16.25 -29.10 -29.23
N LYS A 313 16.64 -27.83 -29.09
CA LYS A 313 16.49 -26.79 -30.13
C LYS A 313 17.32 -27.05 -31.40
N LEU A 314 18.40 -27.82 -31.27
CA LEU A 314 19.28 -28.18 -32.38
C LEU A 314 18.97 -29.54 -33.01
N ALA A 315 18.04 -30.31 -32.42
CA ALA A 315 17.67 -31.65 -32.87
C ALA A 315 16.56 -31.60 -33.93
#